data_AF-A0A932H8B1-F1
#
_entry.id   AF-A0A932H8B1-F1
#
_cell.length_a   1.000
_cell.length_b   1.000
_cell.length_c   1.000
_cell.angle_alpha   90.00
_cell.angle_beta   90.00
_cell.angle_gamma   90.00
#
_symmetry.space_group_name_H-M   'P 1'
#
loop_
_entity.id
_entity.type
_entity.pdbx_description
1 polymer ?
#
loop_
_entity_poly.entity_id
_entity_poly.type
_entity_poly.pdbx_seq_one_letter_code
_entity_poly.pdbx_strand_id
1 'polypeptide(L)'
;MLGPRKIVLIVASVTPDGKLAVVCAVSKQYERAGRRWFWFAFHPHQKEFLKTAQEAYAAFGCGSEKTLLIIPRETCIKWLDGMNRTELEDRFYWHVHIFRDDGRIALYRAEGAPEIDLKPFLLPA
;
A
#
# COMPACT_ATOMS: atom_id res chain seq x y z
N MET A 1 1.47 10.36 19.93
CA MET A 1 2.69 9.54 19.85
C MET A 1 2.48 8.40 18.86
N LEU A 2 3.06 8.49 17.66
CA LEU A 2 3.09 7.38 16.71
C LEU A 2 4.24 6.45 17.14
N GLY A 3 3.91 5.27 17.67
CA GLY A 3 4.89 4.27 18.08
C GLY A 3 5.78 3.78 16.91
N PRO A 4 6.86 3.03 17.20
CA PRO A 4 7.85 2.67 16.20
C PRO A 4 7.21 1.91 15.03
N ARG A 5 7.42 2.43 13.83
CA ARG A 5 6.89 1.90 12.58
C ARG A 5 7.63 0.62 12.23
N LYS A 6 6.90 -0.45 11.95
CA LYS A 6 7.50 -1.68 11.42
C LYS A 6 6.63 -2.24 10.32
N ILE A 7 6.82 -1.69 9.12
CA ILE A 7 6.67 -2.49 7.90
C ILE A 7 7.61 -3.67 8.08
N VAL A 8 7.10 -4.88 7.92
CA VAL A 8 7.83 -6.11 8.25
C VAL A 8 8.83 -6.45 7.14
N LEU A 9 8.46 -6.14 5.89
CA LEU A 9 9.27 -6.41 4.72
C LEU A 9 8.83 -5.50 3.56
N ILE A 10 9.79 -4.98 2.78
CA ILE A 10 9.54 -4.39 1.46
C ILE A 10 10.49 -5.07 0.48
N VAL A 11 9.94 -5.60 -0.62
CA VAL A 11 10.71 -6.16 -1.73
C VAL A 11 10.27 -5.47 -3.01
N ALA A 12 11.24 -5.06 -3.81
CA ALA A 12 11.04 -4.62 -5.19
C ALA A 12 11.64 -5.69 -6.11
N SER A 13 10.87 -6.18 -7.07
CA SER A 13 11.30 -7.21 -8.01
C SER A 13 10.80 -6.89 -9.41
N VAL A 14 11.55 -7.32 -10.40
CA VAL A 14 11.23 -7.18 -11.83
C VAL A 14 11.52 -8.52 -12.51
N THR A 15 10.72 -8.89 -13.50
CA THR A 15 10.96 -10.09 -14.30
C THR A 15 12.28 -9.98 -15.07
N PRO A 16 12.93 -11.11 -15.43
CA PRO A 16 14.19 -11.07 -16.17
C PRO A 16 14.11 -10.31 -17.50
N ASP A 17 12.93 -10.29 -18.14
CA ASP A 17 12.68 -9.56 -19.38
C ASP A 17 12.28 -8.09 -19.16
N GLY A 18 12.24 -7.62 -17.91
CA GLY A 18 11.92 -6.23 -17.55
C GLY A 18 10.44 -5.84 -17.71
N LYS A 19 9.56 -6.76 -18.13
CA LYS A 19 8.19 -6.39 -18.51
C LYS A 19 7.24 -6.23 -17.34
N LEU A 20 7.47 -6.95 -16.25
CA LEU A 20 6.62 -6.90 -15.06
C LEU A 20 7.42 -6.53 -13.82
N ALA A 21 6.97 -5.52 -13.08
CA ALA A 21 7.55 -5.10 -11.81
C ALA A 21 6.54 -5.15 -10.65
N VAL A 22 7.01 -5.49 -9.45
CA VAL A 22 6.20 -5.46 -8.24
C VAL A 22 6.97 -4.81 -7.11
N VAL A 23 6.32 -3.90 -6.40
CA VAL A 23 6.73 -3.48 -5.05
C VAL A 23 5.77 -4.16 -4.09
N CYS A 24 6.27 -5.09 -3.29
CA CYS A 24 5.51 -5.79 -2.28
C CYS A 24 5.91 -5.28 -0.90
N ALA A 25 4.94 -4.84 -0.10
CA ALA A 25 5.14 -4.46 1.28
C ALA A 25 4.20 -5.28 2.18
N VAL A 26 4.70 -5.71 3.34
CA VAL A 26 3.93 -6.48 4.32
C VAL A 26 3.86 -5.74 5.65
N SER A 27 2.65 -5.60 6.18
CA SER A 27 2.40 -4.97 7.48
C SER A 27 1.73 -5.96 8.41
N LYS A 28 2.11 -5.94 9.69
CA LYS A 28 1.38 -6.67 10.72
C LYS A 28 0.02 -6.01 10.97
N GLN A 29 -0.89 -6.77 11.57
CA GLN A 29 -2.18 -6.22 12.01
C GLN A 29 -2.00 -5.30 13.23
N TYR A 30 -2.73 -4.19 13.23
CA TYR A 30 -2.90 -3.28 14.36
C TYR A 30 -4.38 -3.15 14.69
N GLU A 31 -4.74 -3.16 15.97
CA GLU A 31 -6.13 -2.95 16.38
C GLU A 31 -6.31 -1.53 16.91
N ARG A 32 -7.27 -0.79 16.34
CA ARG A 32 -7.57 0.58 16.76
C ARG A 32 -9.02 0.93 16.45
N ALA A 33 -9.73 1.43 17.47
CA ALA A 33 -11.14 1.83 17.37
C ALA A 33 -12.05 0.74 16.77
N GLY A 34 -11.87 -0.52 17.20
CA GLY A 34 -12.65 -1.66 16.73
C GLY A 34 -12.34 -2.13 15.31
N ARG A 35 -11.35 -1.54 14.63
CA ARG A 35 -10.93 -1.92 13.28
C ARG A 35 -9.54 -2.55 13.27
N ARG A 36 -9.31 -3.43 12.31
CA ARG A 36 -7.99 -4.00 11.99
C ARG A 36 -7.32 -3.11 10.95
N TRP A 37 -6.15 -2.60 11.27
CA TRP A 37 -5.37 -1.67 10.46
C TRP A 37 -4.07 -2.29 10.00
N PHE A 38 -3.62 -1.86 8.82
CA PHE A 38 -2.36 -2.21 8.19
C PHE A 38 -1.74 -0.92 7.67
N TRP A 39 -0.51 -0.66 8.07
CA TRP A 39 0.17 0.60 7.78
C TRP A 39 1.40 0.36 6.92
N PHE A 40 1.49 1.11 5.82
CA PHE A 40 2.63 1.10 4.92
C PHE A 40 3.06 2.53 4.59
N ALA A 41 4.36 2.69 4.37
CA ALA A 41 4.95 3.91 3.84
C ALA A 41 5.32 3.63 2.38
N PHE A 42 4.66 4.33 1.46
CA PHE A 42 4.96 4.25 0.04
C PHE A 42 5.86 5.41 -0.34
N HIS A 43 7.06 5.11 -0.84
CA HIS A 43 8.10 6.12 -1.10
C HIS A 43 8.18 6.52 -2.58
N PRO A 44 8.67 7.74 -2.89
CA PRO A 44 8.90 8.18 -4.27
C PRO A 44 9.74 7.20 -5.10
N HIS A 45 10.81 6.63 -4.55
CA HIS A 45 11.64 5.67 -5.29
C HIS A 45 10.88 4.37 -5.65
N GLN A 46 9.87 3.97 -4.87
CA GLN A 46 9.03 2.81 -5.20
C GLN A 46 8.10 3.14 -6.37
N LYS A 47 7.54 4.36 -6.40
CA LYS A 47 6.79 4.88 -7.54
C LYS A 47 7.67 4.89 -8.80
N GLU A 48 8.90 5.39 -8.70
CA GLU A 48 9.82 5.42 -9.85
C GLU A 48 10.23 4.01 -10.29
N PHE A 49 10.49 3.09 -9.35
CA PHE A 49 10.73 1.68 -9.66
C PHE A 49 9.59 1.05 -10.46
N LEU A 50 8.33 1.25 -10.06
CA LEU A 50 7.18 0.69 -10.79
C LEU A 50 7.04 1.25 -12.22
N LYS A 51 7.59 2.43 -12.52
CA LYS A 51 7.60 2.97 -13.88
C LYS A 51 8.61 2.30 -14.81
N THR A 52 9.55 1.52 -14.28
CA THR A 52 10.59 0.85 -15.08
C THR A 52 10.09 -0.31 -15.93
N ALA A 53 8.89 -0.82 -15.64
CA ALA A 53 8.29 -1.94 -16.36
C ALA A 53 7.00 -1.52 -17.07
N GLN A 54 6.62 -2.28 -18.11
CA GLN A 54 5.39 -2.06 -18.85
C GLN A 54 4.17 -2.34 -17.97
N GLU A 55 4.17 -3.49 -17.31
CA GLU A 55 3.18 -3.88 -16.31
C GLU A 55 3.79 -3.74 -14.92
N ALA A 56 3.06 -3.13 -13.99
CA ALA A 56 3.59 -2.94 -12.65
C ALA A 56 2.49 -2.88 -11.59
N TYR A 57 2.80 -3.38 -10.39
CA TYR A 57 1.83 -3.51 -9.31
C TYR A 57 2.42 -3.11 -7.96
N ALA A 58 1.63 -2.39 -7.16
CA ALA A 58 1.87 -2.22 -5.73
C ALA A 58 1.10 -3.31 -4.98
N ALA A 59 1.82 -4.16 -4.27
CA ALA A 59 1.26 -5.28 -3.52
C ALA A 59 1.35 -5.03 -2.01
N PHE A 60 0.24 -5.23 -1.30
CA PHE A 60 0.14 -4.99 0.14
C PHE A 60 -0.35 -6.23 0.87
N GLY A 61 0.57 -6.89 1.57
CA GLY A 61 0.27 -8.02 2.46
C GLY A 61 -0.26 -7.52 3.80
N CYS A 62 -1.49 -7.89 4.12
CA CYS A 62 -2.21 -7.45 5.32
C CYS A 62 -2.24 -8.56 6.38
N GLY A 63 -1.16 -8.68 7.15
CA GLY A 63 -1.03 -9.61 8.28
C GLY A 63 -0.85 -11.09 7.95
N SER A 64 -1.31 -11.55 6.78
CA SER A 64 -1.12 -12.94 6.30
C SER A 64 -1.10 -13.01 4.78
N GLU A 65 -0.56 -14.10 4.22
CA GLU A 65 -0.57 -14.39 2.78
C GLU A 65 -1.99 -14.49 2.19
N LYS A 66 -2.98 -14.82 3.02
CA LYS A 66 -4.40 -14.92 2.64
C LYS A 66 -5.08 -13.56 2.44
N THR A 67 -4.39 -12.46 2.69
CA THR A 67 -4.92 -11.11 2.49
C THR A 67 -3.86 -10.27 1.78
N LEU A 68 -3.72 -10.54 0.48
CA LEU A 68 -2.84 -9.83 -0.42
C LEU A 68 -3.66 -8.95 -1.36
N LEU A 69 -3.40 -7.64 -1.33
CA LEU A 69 -3.95 -6.71 -2.30
C LEU A 69 -2.94 -6.51 -3.43
N ILE A 70 -3.40 -6.57 -4.69
CA ILE A 70 -2.57 -6.28 -5.86
C ILE A 70 -3.21 -5.11 -6.62
N ILE A 71 -2.56 -3.95 -6.57
CA ILE A 71 -3.08 -2.72 -7.17
C ILE A 71 -2.21 -2.35 -8.37
N PRO A 72 -2.79 -2.22 -9.58
CA PRO A 72 -2.05 -1.75 -10.76
C PRO A 72 -1.38 -0.40 -10.51
N ARG A 73 -0.17 -0.20 -11.05
CA ARG A 73 0.64 1.03 -10.88
C ARG A 73 -0.18 2.28 -11.15
N GLU A 74 -0.86 2.35 -12.30
CA GLU A 74 -1.62 3.54 -12.69
C GLU A 74 -2.72 3.87 -11.68
N THR A 75 -3.39 2.85 -11.17
CA THR A 75 -4.41 2.99 -10.14
C THR A 75 -3.81 3.49 -8.83
N CYS A 76 -2.71 2.88 -8.37
CA CYS A 76 -2.01 3.29 -7.15
C CYS A 76 -1.52 4.75 -7.23
N ILE A 77 -0.89 5.13 -8.35
CA ILE A 77 -0.36 6.48 -8.57
C ILE A 77 -1.46 7.54 -8.54
N LYS A 78 -2.63 7.26 -9.16
CA LYS A 78 -3.79 8.17 -9.15
C LYS A 78 -4.32 8.45 -7.74
N TRP A 79 -4.14 7.54 -6.80
CA TRP A 79 -4.66 7.71 -5.44
C TRP A 79 -3.75 8.54 -4.54
N LEU A 80 -2.47 8.68 -4.90
CA LEU A 80 -1.45 9.34 -4.07
C LEU A 80 -1.83 10.77 -3.69
N ASP A 81 -2.48 11.52 -4.59
CA ASP A 81 -2.84 12.93 -4.36
C ASP A 81 -3.83 13.13 -3.20
N GLY A 82 -4.61 12.10 -2.85
CA GLY A 82 -5.47 12.18 -1.65
C GLY A 82 -5.02 11.30 -0.51
N MET A 83 -3.78 10.79 -0.53
CA MET A 83 -3.22 10.12 0.64
C MET A 83 -2.63 11.14 1.60
N ASN A 84 -2.69 10.82 2.90
CA ASN A 84 -1.87 11.53 3.86
C ASN A 84 -0.39 11.31 3.52
N ARG A 85 0.45 12.31 3.79
CA ARG A 85 1.90 12.22 3.62
C ARG A 85 2.62 12.67 4.86
N THR A 86 3.84 12.18 5.06
CA THR A 86 4.78 12.77 6.01
C THR A 86 5.96 13.32 5.24
N GLU A 87 6.23 14.60 5.47
CA GLU A 87 7.42 15.31 5.01
C GLU A 87 8.48 15.24 6.12
N LEU A 88 9.72 14.91 5.75
CA LEU A 88 10.93 15.01 6.57
C LEU A 88 11.95 15.84 5.77
N GLU A 89 13.03 16.29 6.41
CA GLU A 89 14.01 17.21 5.79
C GLU A 89 14.47 16.78 4.38
N ASP A 90 14.86 15.51 4.20
CA ASP A 90 15.40 15.02 2.91
C ASP A 90 14.48 14.02 2.19
N ARG A 91 13.32 13.69 2.77
CA ARG A 91 12.49 12.60 2.24
C ARG A 91 11.04 12.74 2.65
N PHE A 92 10.18 12.14 1.82
CA PHE A 92 8.77 11.99 2.15
C PHE A 92 8.25 10.62 1.74
N TYR A 93 7.05 10.30 2.20
CA TYR A 93 6.29 9.14 1.77
C TYR A 93 4.79 9.37 1.96
N TRP A 94 4.00 8.66 1.16
CA TRP A 94 2.57 8.55 1.32
C TRP A 94 2.22 7.46 2.33
N HIS A 95 1.20 7.70 3.14
CA HIS A 95 0.62 6.71 4.03
C HIS A 95 -0.40 5.88 3.26
N VAL A 96 -0.10 4.61 3.08
CA VAL A 96 -1.10 3.62 2.65
C VAL A 96 -1.64 2.99 3.93
N HIS A 97 -2.78 3.51 4.38
CA HIS A 97 -3.48 2.99 5.56
C HIS A 97 -4.66 2.17 5.10
N ILE A 98 -4.57 0.86 5.28
CA ILE A 98 -5.65 -0.06 4.93
C ILE A 98 -6.32 -0.48 6.22
N PHE A 99 -7.65 -0.51 6.24
CA PHE A 99 -8.38 -1.12 7.33
C PHE A 99 -9.34 -2.20 6.83
N ARG A 100 -9.67 -3.11 7.73
CA ARG A 100 -10.62 -4.19 7.51
C ARG A 100 -11.59 -4.32 8.68
N ASP A 101 -12.87 -4.29 8.36
CA ASP A 101 -14.01 -4.64 9.22
C ASP A 101 -14.96 -5.58 8.44
N ASP A 102 -16.13 -5.89 8.98
CA ASP A 102 -17.07 -6.93 8.50
C ASP A 102 -17.32 -6.92 6.98
N GLY A 103 -16.49 -7.67 6.24
CA GLY A 103 -16.57 -7.80 4.78
C GLY A 103 -16.02 -6.61 3.98
N ARG A 104 -15.53 -5.56 4.64
CA ARG A 104 -14.97 -4.37 3.99
C ARG A 104 -13.44 -4.35 4.12
N ILE A 105 -12.77 -4.00 3.04
CA ILE A 105 -11.35 -3.67 3.03
C ILE A 105 -11.20 -2.37 2.26
N ALA A 106 -10.62 -1.35 2.87
CA ALA A 106 -10.61 -0.02 2.30
C ALA A 106 -9.31 0.73 2.56
N LEU A 107 -8.95 1.61 1.63
CA LEU A 107 -7.89 2.59 1.78
C LEU A 107 -8.45 3.83 2.48
N TYR A 108 -7.90 4.10 3.65
CA TYR A 108 -8.10 5.37 4.35
C TYR A 108 -7.25 6.47 3.71
N ARG A 109 -7.84 7.66 3.57
CA ARG A 109 -7.27 8.79 2.84
C ARG A 109 -7.19 10.04 3.73
N ALA A 110 -6.71 11.14 3.17
CA ALA A 110 -6.70 12.42 3.87
C ALA A 110 -8.12 12.82 4.31
N GLU A 111 -8.21 13.66 5.35
CA GLU A 111 -9.50 14.17 5.82
C GLU A 111 -10.26 14.86 4.67
N GLY A 112 -11.56 14.56 4.56
CA GLY A 112 -12.40 15.05 3.46
C GLY A 112 -12.30 14.25 2.15
N ALA A 113 -11.33 13.35 1.99
CA ALA A 113 -11.26 12.46 0.84
C ALA A 113 -12.06 11.16 1.09
N PRO A 114 -12.86 10.69 0.12
CA PRO A 114 -13.61 9.43 0.29
C PRO A 114 -12.65 8.25 0.36
N GLU A 115 -12.96 7.31 1.25
CA GLU A 115 -12.30 6.01 1.35
C GLU A 115 -12.47 5.23 0.03
N ILE A 116 -11.47 4.43 -0.35
CA ILE A 116 -11.52 3.64 -1.57
C ILE A 116 -11.75 2.18 -1.21
N ASP A 117 -12.77 1.55 -1.79
CA ASP A 117 -12.99 0.11 -1.66
C ASP A 117 -11.85 -0.66 -2.35
N LEU A 118 -11.19 -1.51 -1.58
CA LEU A 118 -10.07 -2.32 -2.05
C LEU A 118 -10.46 -3.76 -2.35
N LYS A 119 -11.72 -4.15 -2.11
CA LYS A 119 -12.19 -5.51 -2.37
C LYS A 119 -11.94 -5.98 -3.81
N PRO A 120 -12.07 -5.15 -4.87
CA PRO A 120 -11.76 -5.55 -6.24
C PRO A 120 -10.28 -5.91 -6.49
N PHE A 121 -9.38 -5.50 -5.60
CA PHE A 121 -7.93 -5.71 -5.72
C PHE A 121 -7.43 -6.86 -4.82
N LEU A 122 -8.33 -7.54 -4.11
CA LEU A 122 -7.97 -8.68 -3.29
C LEU A 122 -7.65 -9.87 -4.19
N LEU A 123 -6.44 -10.42 -4.04
CA LEU A 123 -6.07 -11.64 -4.74
C LEU A 123 -6.95 -12.81 -4.24
N PRO A 124 -7.59 -13.58 -5.13
CA PRO A 124 -8.31 -14.77 -4.75
C PRO A 124 -7.41 -15.76 -4.00
N ALA A 125 -7.97 -16.42 -2.99
CA ALA A 125 -7.31 -17.49 -2.26
C ALA A 125 -7.37 -18.82 -3.03
#